data_AF-A0A8B5XD36-F1
#
_entry.id   AF-A0A8B5XD36-F1
#
_cell.length_a   1.000
_cell.length_b   1.000
_cell.length_c   1.000
_cell.angle_alpha   90.00
_cell.angle_beta   90.00
_cell.angle_gamma   90.00
#
_symmetry.space_group_name_H-M   'P 1'
#
loop_
_entity.id
_entity.type
_entity.pdbx_description
1 polymer ?
#
loop_
_entity_poly.entity_id
_entity_poly.type
_entity_poly.pdbx_seq_one_letter_code
_entity_poly.pdbx_strand_id
1 'polypeptide(L)'
;MLYDFLAGNLPISLVILAAVGGWAYRNRSSISLAMNDPQRHWAIVARVAVISTALFFVWVTALDNWRQLLGYIVVTGRQFAADPFEAATTPDMLRYVSLALLAVSVISVALMYARHLGSYAFLIICLTFVPLFALTFNEIRISADAFLRLSEFALENPSLLDAGSILFWAAGMFVIIAAVVMTAYLTLFGLVALPLRIIYGTTVAPKKEELAQIFKSYERRARESRREDAGGHDGSGVNGDATARS
;
A
#
# COMPACT_ATOMS: atom_id res chain seq x y z
N MET A 1 -31.45 14.12 -3.67
CA MET A 1 -30.41 14.57 -2.72
C MET A 1 -29.84 13.43 -1.88
N LEU A 2 -30.60 12.77 -0.99
CA LEU A 2 -30.06 11.63 -0.21
C LEU A 2 -29.69 10.45 -1.13
N TYR A 3 -30.53 10.19 -2.14
CA TYR A 3 -30.27 9.18 -3.16
C TYR A 3 -29.02 9.47 -3.99
N ASP A 4 -28.88 10.68 -4.52
CA ASP A 4 -27.68 11.10 -5.29
C ASP A 4 -26.40 11.02 -4.43
N PHE A 5 -26.52 11.28 -3.14
CA PHE A 5 -25.42 11.10 -2.19
C PHE A 5 -25.10 9.61 -1.97
N LEU A 6 -26.11 8.75 -1.86
CA LEU A 6 -25.96 7.31 -1.69
C LEU A 6 -25.36 6.62 -2.93
N ALA A 7 -25.79 7.06 -4.11
CA ALA A 7 -25.27 6.63 -5.40
C ALA A 7 -23.89 7.22 -5.70
N GLY A 8 -23.53 8.36 -5.12
CA GLY A 8 -22.28 9.06 -5.42
C GLY A 8 -21.00 8.34 -4.96
N ASN A 9 -19.87 8.75 -5.53
CA ASN A 9 -18.53 8.24 -5.17
C ASN A 9 -17.96 8.82 -3.87
N LEU A 10 -18.50 9.95 -3.41
CA LEU A 10 -17.93 10.72 -2.31
C LEU A 10 -17.90 9.94 -0.98
N PRO A 11 -18.96 9.23 -0.55
CA PRO A 11 -18.94 8.47 0.70
C PRO A 11 -17.91 7.32 0.67
N ILE A 12 -17.83 6.59 -0.45
CA ILE A 12 -16.83 5.52 -0.65
C ILE A 12 -15.42 6.09 -0.49
N SER A 13 -15.19 7.24 -1.11
CA SER A 13 -13.89 7.90 -1.13
C SER A 13 -13.51 8.44 0.25
N LEU A 14 -14.45 8.96 1.02
CA LEU A 14 -14.22 9.35 2.42
C LEU A 14 -13.79 8.15 3.28
N VAL A 15 -14.45 7.00 3.11
CA VAL A 15 -14.07 5.78 3.84
C VAL A 15 -12.65 5.32 3.45
N ILE A 16 -12.34 5.32 2.15
CA ILE A 16 -11.00 4.97 1.64
C ILE A 16 -9.95 5.94 2.17
N LEU A 17 -10.18 7.25 2.06
CA LEU A 17 -9.26 8.28 2.53
C LEU A 17 -9.06 8.23 4.05
N ALA A 18 -10.12 7.94 4.82
CA ALA A 18 -10.00 7.73 6.26
C ALA A 18 -9.16 6.50 6.59
N ALA A 19 -9.37 5.38 5.89
CA ALA A 19 -8.61 4.15 6.10
C ALA A 19 -7.13 4.32 5.70
N VAL A 20 -6.86 4.82 4.49
CA VAL A 20 -5.51 5.06 3.96
C VAL A 20 -4.81 6.17 4.75
N GLY A 21 -5.50 7.26 5.06
CA GLY A 21 -4.98 8.37 5.86
C GLY A 21 -4.66 7.96 7.29
N GLY A 22 -5.52 7.18 7.94
CA GLY A 22 -5.27 6.62 9.26
C GLY A 22 -4.06 5.67 9.27
N TRP A 23 -3.94 4.82 8.26
CA TRP A 23 -2.77 3.96 8.07
C TRP A 23 -1.50 4.78 7.81
N ALA A 24 -1.55 5.78 6.93
CA ALA A 24 -0.42 6.63 6.60
C ALA A 24 0.04 7.46 7.82
N TYR A 25 -0.91 7.97 8.61
CA TYR A 25 -0.63 8.69 9.84
C TYR A 25 0.11 7.81 10.86
N ARG A 26 -0.35 6.57 11.05
CA ARG A 26 0.31 5.58 11.92
C ARG A 26 1.73 5.23 11.43
N ASN A 27 1.95 5.21 10.12
CA ASN A 27 3.22 4.84 9.50
C ASN A 27 4.03 6.04 8.98
N ARG A 28 3.75 7.25 9.48
CA ARG A 28 4.34 8.50 8.97
C ARG A 28 5.87 8.52 9.02
N SER A 29 6.47 7.86 10.01
CA SER A 29 7.93 7.76 10.15
C SER A 29 8.54 6.95 9.00
N SER A 30 7.96 5.80 8.67
CA SER A 30 8.39 4.97 7.55
C SER A 30 8.20 5.67 6.20
N ILE A 31 7.08 6.36 6.02
CA ILE A 31 6.81 7.14 4.79
C ILE A 31 7.82 8.29 4.67
N SER A 32 8.06 9.04 5.75
CA SER A 32 9.05 10.12 5.76
C SER A 32 10.46 9.62 5.44
N LEU A 33 10.83 8.46 5.99
CA LEU A 33 12.14 7.84 5.72
C LEU A 33 12.27 7.44 4.25
N ALA A 34 11.21 6.88 3.65
CA ALA A 34 11.17 6.56 2.22
C ALA A 34 11.25 7.81 1.33
N MET A 35 10.56 8.90 1.70
CA MET A 35 10.56 10.16 0.93
C MET A 35 11.89 10.91 0.99
N ASN A 36 12.70 10.64 2.02
CA ASN A 36 14.02 11.22 2.26
C ASN A 36 15.14 10.18 2.06
N ASP A 37 14.93 9.21 1.16
CA ASP A 37 15.95 8.21 0.84
C ASP A 37 17.26 8.90 0.39
N PRO A 38 18.44 8.49 0.92
CA PRO A 38 19.72 9.06 0.53
C PRO A 38 19.99 9.01 -0.98
N GLN A 39 19.42 8.02 -1.67
CA GLN A 39 19.50 7.90 -3.11
C GLN A 39 18.36 8.68 -3.78
N ARG A 40 18.71 9.80 -4.44
CA ARG A 40 17.75 10.75 -5.05
C ARG A 40 16.69 10.10 -5.95
N HIS A 41 17.05 9.08 -6.72
CA HIS A 41 16.10 8.40 -7.61
C HIS A 41 15.02 7.65 -6.83
N TRP A 42 15.34 7.03 -5.68
CA TRP A 42 14.34 6.35 -4.84
C TRP A 42 13.47 7.32 -4.05
N ALA A 43 14.02 8.45 -3.63
CA ALA A 43 13.22 9.53 -3.05
C ALA A 43 12.17 10.05 -4.05
N ILE A 44 12.51 10.13 -5.35
CA ILE A 44 11.55 10.48 -6.41
C ILE A 44 10.49 9.39 -6.55
N VAL A 45 10.87 8.10 -6.61
CA VAL A 45 9.90 6.99 -6.69
C VAL A 45 8.94 7.00 -5.49
N ALA A 46 9.43 7.25 -4.27
CA ALA A 46 8.59 7.35 -3.08
C ALA A 46 7.58 8.51 -3.18
N ARG A 47 8.01 9.69 -3.66
CA ARG A 47 7.12 10.83 -3.87
C ARG A 47 6.09 10.56 -4.95
N VAL A 48 6.51 9.95 -6.07
CA VAL A 48 5.60 9.54 -7.15
C VAL A 48 4.58 8.53 -6.62
N ALA A 49 4.98 7.57 -5.78
CA ALA A 49 4.07 6.62 -5.16
C ALA A 49 2.99 7.32 -4.32
N VAL A 50 3.40 8.19 -3.39
CA VAL A 50 2.44 8.91 -2.54
C VAL A 50 1.53 9.83 -3.37
N ILE A 51 2.09 10.62 -4.28
CA ILE A 51 1.34 11.58 -5.09
C ILE A 51 0.37 10.87 -6.03
N SER A 52 0.83 9.85 -6.76
CA SER A 52 -0.01 9.13 -7.72
C SER A 52 -1.11 8.31 -7.03
N THR A 53 -0.85 7.68 -5.89
CA THR A 53 -1.90 7.01 -5.10
C THR A 53 -2.95 8.01 -4.61
N ALA A 54 -2.53 9.15 -4.05
CA ALA A 54 -3.48 10.19 -3.62
C ALA A 54 -4.27 10.78 -4.79
N LEU A 55 -3.59 11.08 -5.90
CA LEU A 55 -4.21 11.62 -7.10
C LEU A 55 -5.17 10.62 -7.74
N PHE A 56 -4.84 9.33 -7.76
CA PHE A 56 -5.74 8.26 -8.22
C PHE A 56 -7.04 8.27 -7.42
N PHE A 57 -6.98 8.31 -6.09
CA PHE A 57 -8.19 8.34 -5.27
C PHE A 57 -9.03 9.60 -5.53
N VAL A 58 -8.41 10.78 -5.57
CA VAL A 58 -9.12 12.03 -5.84
C VAL A 58 -9.71 12.05 -7.25
N TRP A 59 -8.96 11.58 -8.25
CA TRP A 59 -9.39 11.51 -9.65
C TRP A 59 -10.63 10.65 -9.81
N VAL A 60 -10.59 9.40 -9.32
CA VAL A 60 -11.73 8.49 -9.46
C VAL A 60 -12.95 8.98 -8.68
N THR A 61 -12.74 9.69 -7.57
CA THR A 61 -13.86 10.30 -6.82
C THR A 61 -14.57 11.38 -7.63
N ALA A 62 -13.80 12.22 -8.34
CA ALA A 62 -14.30 13.44 -8.96
C ALA A 62 -14.74 13.25 -10.43
N LEU A 63 -14.10 12.35 -11.16
CA LEU A 63 -14.19 12.27 -12.63
C LEU A 63 -14.44 10.86 -13.17
N ASP A 64 -14.45 9.83 -12.34
CA ASP A 64 -14.77 8.44 -12.72
C ASP A 64 -15.73 7.86 -11.67
N ASN A 65 -15.95 6.54 -11.70
CA ASN A 65 -16.83 5.81 -10.80
C ASN A 65 -16.14 4.56 -10.26
N TRP A 66 -16.09 4.44 -8.93
CA TRP A 66 -15.49 3.31 -8.21
C TRP A 66 -16.19 1.99 -8.50
N ARG A 67 -17.52 1.99 -8.54
CA ARG A 67 -18.36 0.81 -8.80
C ARG A 67 -18.16 0.30 -10.23
N GLN A 68 -18.10 1.20 -11.20
CA GLN A 68 -17.80 0.83 -12.60
C GLN A 68 -16.37 0.30 -12.75
N LEU A 69 -15.39 0.87 -12.04
CA LEU A 69 -14.01 0.37 -12.05
C LEU A 69 -13.92 -1.06 -11.49
N LEU A 70 -14.65 -1.35 -10.41
CA LEU A 70 -14.80 -2.72 -9.88
C LEU A 70 -15.51 -3.67 -10.86
N GLY A 71 -16.42 -3.15 -11.69
CA GLY A 71 -17.13 -3.91 -12.72
C GLY A 71 -16.21 -4.60 -13.74
N TYR A 72 -14.98 -4.10 -13.94
CA TYR A 72 -13.96 -4.76 -14.79
C TYR A 72 -13.42 -6.06 -14.20
N ILE A 73 -13.65 -6.30 -12.90
CA ILE A 73 -13.21 -7.51 -12.19
C ILE A 73 -14.33 -8.57 -12.19
N VAL A 74 -15.56 -8.20 -12.51
CA VAL A 74 -16.73 -9.08 -12.52
C VAL A 74 -16.93 -9.70 -13.91
N VAL A 75 -17.41 -10.94 -13.95
CA VAL A 75 -17.71 -11.68 -15.20
C VAL A 75 -18.62 -10.87 -16.13
N THR A 76 -18.24 -10.82 -17.41
CA THR A 76 -18.96 -10.16 -18.51
C THR A 76 -20.41 -10.66 -18.54
N GLY A 77 -21.37 -9.76 -18.32
CA GLY A 77 -22.80 -10.08 -18.19
C GLY A 77 -23.42 -9.69 -16.84
N ARG A 78 -22.62 -9.56 -15.76
CA ARG A 78 -23.06 -8.99 -14.47
C ARG A 78 -22.58 -7.55 -14.24
N GLN A 79 -21.95 -6.93 -15.22
CA GLN A 79 -21.46 -5.55 -15.14
C GLN A 79 -22.58 -4.53 -14.88
N PHE A 80 -23.75 -4.73 -15.49
CA PHE A 80 -24.94 -3.90 -15.22
C PHE A 80 -25.56 -4.12 -13.83
N ALA A 81 -25.18 -5.20 -13.13
CA ALA A 81 -25.55 -5.43 -11.74
C ALA A 81 -24.53 -4.85 -10.75
N ALA A 82 -23.35 -4.43 -11.24
CA ALA A 82 -22.29 -3.86 -10.40
C ALA A 82 -22.53 -2.38 -10.06
N ASP A 83 -23.35 -1.68 -10.84
CA ASP A 83 -23.84 -0.34 -10.55
C ASP A 83 -25.31 -0.18 -10.99
N PRO A 84 -26.28 -0.47 -10.09
CA PRO A 84 -27.70 -0.28 -10.39
C PRO A 84 -28.12 1.19 -10.47
N PHE A 85 -27.23 2.13 -10.11
CA PHE A 85 -27.54 3.53 -9.88
C PHE A 85 -27.10 4.45 -11.03
N GLU A 86 -26.10 4.07 -11.83
CA GLU A 86 -25.65 4.84 -13.00
C GLU A 86 -25.79 4.04 -14.31
N ALA A 87 -26.71 4.46 -15.17
CA ALA A 87 -26.88 3.91 -16.52
C ALA A 87 -25.87 4.47 -17.54
N ALA A 88 -25.24 5.61 -17.25
CA ALA A 88 -24.25 6.23 -18.12
C ALA A 88 -22.85 5.73 -17.77
N THR A 89 -22.17 5.11 -18.74
CA THR A 89 -20.79 4.68 -18.57
C THR A 89 -19.85 5.89 -18.56
N THR A 90 -18.83 5.84 -17.69
CA THR A 90 -17.78 6.85 -17.69
C THR A 90 -17.11 6.91 -19.07
N PRO A 91 -16.91 8.10 -19.67
CA PRO A 91 -16.22 8.24 -20.94
C PRO A 91 -14.85 7.56 -20.95
N ASP A 92 -14.53 6.85 -22.04
CA ASP A 92 -13.31 6.04 -22.15
C ASP A 92 -12.03 6.83 -21.87
N MET A 93 -11.97 8.10 -22.29
CA MET A 93 -10.82 8.97 -22.02
C MET A 93 -10.56 9.16 -20.52
N LEU A 94 -11.61 9.37 -19.72
CA LEU A 94 -11.49 9.51 -18.26
C LEU A 94 -11.10 8.18 -17.63
N ARG A 95 -11.67 7.07 -18.12
CA ARG A 95 -11.32 5.71 -17.70
C ARG A 95 -9.84 5.40 -17.93
N TYR A 96 -9.29 5.75 -19.10
CA TYR A 96 -7.88 5.52 -19.39
C TYR A 96 -6.95 6.30 -18.45
N VAL A 97 -7.32 7.52 -18.07
CA VAL A 97 -6.55 8.28 -17.07
C VAL A 97 -6.57 7.58 -15.72
N SER A 98 -7.73 7.07 -15.28
CA SER A 98 -7.84 6.30 -14.04
C SER A 98 -6.97 5.04 -14.07
N LEU A 99 -6.97 4.30 -15.17
CA LEU A 99 -6.14 3.11 -15.35
C LEU A 99 -4.64 3.43 -15.39
N ALA A 100 -4.26 4.53 -16.03
CA ALA A 100 -2.87 5.00 -16.05
C ALA A 100 -2.39 5.41 -14.65
N LEU A 101 -3.21 6.17 -13.91
CA LEU A 101 -2.93 6.56 -12.53
C LEU A 101 -2.80 5.34 -11.62
N LEU A 102 -3.71 4.37 -11.75
CA LEU A 102 -3.65 3.09 -11.03
C LEU A 102 -2.36 2.33 -11.33
N ALA A 103 -1.98 2.22 -12.61
CA ALA A 103 -0.75 1.53 -13.00
C ALA A 103 0.48 2.21 -12.40
N VAL A 104 0.59 3.53 -12.52
CA VAL A 104 1.70 4.32 -11.97
C VAL A 104 1.75 4.17 -10.44
N SER A 105 0.61 4.24 -9.75
CA SER A 105 0.57 4.11 -8.30
C SER A 105 0.97 2.71 -7.83
N VAL A 106 0.43 1.67 -8.47
CA VAL A 106 0.75 0.29 -8.12
C VAL A 106 2.22 -0.03 -8.36
N ILE A 107 2.76 0.35 -9.53
CA ILE A 107 4.16 0.08 -9.88
C ILE A 107 5.11 0.81 -8.94
N SER A 108 4.88 2.09 -8.67
CA SER A 108 5.76 2.88 -7.80
C SER A 108 5.73 2.40 -6.35
N VAL A 109 4.56 2.06 -5.80
CA VAL A 109 4.44 1.46 -4.46
C VAL A 109 5.12 0.08 -4.42
N ALA A 110 4.95 -0.74 -5.45
CA ALA A 110 5.59 -2.05 -5.57
C ALA A 110 7.12 -1.96 -5.63
N LEU A 111 7.66 -0.99 -6.36
CA LEU A 111 9.09 -0.70 -6.40
C LEU A 111 9.65 -0.32 -5.03
N MET A 112 8.95 0.56 -4.30
CA MET A 112 9.35 0.92 -2.93
C MET A 112 9.32 -0.28 -2.00
N TYR A 113 8.29 -1.11 -2.11
CA TYR A 113 8.17 -2.33 -1.33
C TYR A 113 9.31 -3.33 -1.61
N ALA A 114 9.66 -3.53 -2.89
CA ALA A 114 10.76 -4.40 -3.30
C ALA A 114 12.11 -3.89 -2.77
N ARG A 115 12.37 -2.57 -2.86
CA ARG A 115 13.61 -1.94 -2.35
C ARG A 115 13.81 -2.17 -0.86
N HIS A 116 12.75 -2.00 -0.07
CA HIS A 116 12.81 -2.14 1.37
C HIS A 116 12.74 -3.61 1.83
N LEU A 117 12.83 -4.58 0.90
CA LEU A 117 12.77 -6.01 1.18
C LEU A 117 11.60 -6.32 2.14
N GLY A 118 10.37 -5.96 1.73
CA GLY A 118 9.16 -6.24 2.54
C GLY A 118 9.02 -7.73 2.91
N SER A 119 7.92 -8.23 3.47
CA SER A 119 7.79 -9.67 3.81
C SER A 119 7.11 -10.52 2.73
N TYR A 120 7.67 -11.67 2.32
CA TYR A 120 7.01 -12.53 1.32
C TYR A 120 5.62 -12.99 1.81
N ALA A 121 5.47 -13.14 3.12
CA ALA A 121 4.18 -13.46 3.75
C ALA A 121 3.11 -12.39 3.44
N PHE A 122 3.48 -11.10 3.43
CA PHE A 122 2.53 -10.04 3.08
C PHE A 122 2.08 -10.14 1.62
N LEU A 123 2.99 -10.48 0.70
CA LEU A 123 2.63 -10.69 -0.70
C LEU A 123 1.73 -11.92 -0.89
N ILE A 124 1.99 -13.01 -0.15
CA ILE A 124 1.14 -14.20 -0.16
C ILE A 124 -0.27 -13.83 0.32
N ILE A 125 -0.40 -13.02 1.39
CA ILE A 125 -1.69 -12.52 1.87
C ILE A 125 -2.40 -11.69 0.78
N CYS A 126 -1.67 -10.78 0.12
CA CYS A 126 -2.21 -9.95 -0.96
C CYS A 126 -2.67 -10.75 -2.19
N LEU A 127 -2.07 -11.92 -2.43
CA LEU A 127 -2.34 -12.76 -3.60
C LEU A 127 -3.31 -13.91 -3.33
N THR A 128 -3.59 -14.24 -2.07
CA THR A 128 -4.48 -15.36 -1.71
C THR A 128 -5.67 -14.88 -0.89
N PHE A 129 -5.41 -14.40 0.33
CA PHE A 129 -6.45 -14.02 1.28
C PHE A 129 -7.24 -12.79 0.83
N VAL A 130 -6.55 -11.79 0.28
CA VAL A 130 -7.17 -10.54 -0.18
C VAL A 130 -8.14 -10.76 -1.37
N PRO A 131 -7.79 -11.53 -2.42
CA PRO A 131 -8.75 -11.91 -3.45
C PRO A 131 -9.91 -12.75 -2.93
N LEU A 132 -9.64 -13.70 -2.03
CA LEU A 132 -10.71 -14.54 -1.45
C LEU A 132 -11.72 -13.69 -0.66
N PHE A 133 -11.22 -12.71 0.10
CA PHE A 133 -12.04 -11.71 0.75
C PHE A 133 -12.87 -10.93 -0.27
N ALA A 134 -12.24 -10.43 -1.35
CA ALA A 134 -12.95 -9.70 -2.40
C ALA A 134 -14.09 -10.52 -3.03
N LEU A 135 -13.85 -11.80 -3.34
CA LEU A 135 -14.86 -12.69 -3.90
C LEU A 135 -16.04 -12.90 -2.95
N THR A 136 -15.75 -13.11 -1.66
CA THR A 136 -16.79 -13.35 -0.65
C THR A 136 -17.65 -12.10 -0.43
N PHE A 137 -17.01 -10.93 -0.30
CA PHE A 137 -17.72 -9.68 0.01
C PHE A 137 -18.35 -9.02 -1.22
N ASN A 138 -17.93 -9.36 -2.44
CA ASN A 138 -18.55 -8.83 -3.65
C ASN A 138 -20.00 -9.32 -3.84
N GLU A 139 -20.33 -10.55 -3.44
CA GLU A 139 -21.73 -11.03 -3.48
C GLU A 139 -22.60 -10.30 -2.44
N ILE A 140 -22.05 -10.02 -1.25
CA ILE A 140 -22.72 -9.20 -0.23
C ILE A 140 -22.95 -7.78 -0.76
N ARG A 141 -21.95 -7.19 -1.42
CA ARG A 141 -22.05 -5.88 -2.07
C ARG A 141 -23.20 -5.85 -3.07
N ILE A 142 -23.26 -6.78 -4.02
CA ILE A 142 -24.31 -6.83 -5.05
C ILE A 142 -25.70 -6.96 -4.40
N SER A 143 -25.82 -7.82 -3.39
CA SER A 143 -27.08 -8.02 -2.67
C SER A 143 -27.55 -6.76 -1.94
N ALA A 144 -26.61 -6.03 -1.33
CA ALA A 144 -26.94 -4.82 -0.61
C ALA A 144 -27.12 -3.59 -1.53
N ASP A 145 -26.47 -3.54 -2.70
CA ASP A 145 -26.79 -2.57 -3.77
C ASP A 145 -28.23 -2.78 -4.26
N ALA A 146 -28.66 -4.04 -4.45
CA ALA A 146 -30.04 -4.37 -4.81
C ALA A 146 -31.04 -3.98 -3.70
N PHE A 147 -30.71 -4.25 -2.43
CA PHE A 147 -31.54 -3.86 -1.29
C PHE A 147 -31.72 -2.34 -1.21
N LEU A 148 -30.65 -1.56 -1.36
CA LEU A 148 -30.71 -0.09 -1.33
C LEU A 148 -31.56 0.47 -2.47
N ARG A 149 -31.50 -0.13 -3.65
CA ARG A 149 -32.38 0.24 -4.77
C ARG A 149 -33.84 -0.06 -4.48
N LEU A 150 -34.14 -1.21 -3.88
CA LEU A 150 -35.53 -1.57 -3.52
C LEU A 150 -36.08 -0.71 -2.38
N SER A 151 -35.23 -0.22 -1.49
CA SER A 151 -35.62 0.67 -0.39
C SER A 151 -35.80 2.13 -0.83
N GLU A 152 -35.52 2.47 -2.09
CA GLU A 152 -35.86 3.77 -2.69
C GLU A 152 -37.37 4.06 -2.61
N PHE A 153 -38.21 3.05 -2.84
CA PHE A 153 -39.68 3.18 -2.73
C PHE A 153 -40.14 3.44 -1.29
N ALA A 154 -39.35 3.07 -0.28
CA ALA A 154 -39.66 3.31 1.12
C ALA A 154 -39.29 4.73 1.61
N LEU A 155 -38.54 5.49 0.80
CA LEU A 155 -38.11 6.86 1.12
C LEU A 155 -39.14 7.94 0.78
N GLU A 156 -40.28 7.57 0.19
CA GLU A 156 -41.34 8.52 -0.18
C GLU A 156 -42.11 9.03 1.05
N ASN A 157 -42.22 8.22 2.11
CA ASN A 157 -42.72 8.61 3.45
C ASN A 157 -42.02 7.81 4.56
N PRO A 158 -40.74 8.09 4.88
CA PRO A 158 -39.96 7.23 5.76
C PRO A 158 -40.30 7.48 7.22
N SER A 159 -40.52 6.40 7.98
CA SER A 159 -40.47 6.50 9.44
C SER A 159 -39.02 6.75 9.91
N LEU A 160 -38.83 7.27 11.13
CA LEU A 160 -37.49 7.46 11.70
C LEU A 160 -36.70 6.15 11.78
N LEU A 161 -37.39 5.03 12.02
CA LEU A 161 -36.78 3.71 12.08
C LEU A 161 -36.33 3.24 10.69
N ASP A 162 -37.15 3.49 9.66
CA ASP A 162 -36.79 3.17 8.27
C ASP A 162 -35.58 3.99 7.83
N ALA A 163 -35.58 5.29 8.08
CA ALA A 163 -34.46 6.18 7.78
C ALA A 163 -33.16 5.73 8.49
N GLY A 164 -33.26 5.36 9.78
CA GLY A 164 -32.12 4.83 10.54
C GLY A 164 -31.58 3.52 9.97
N SER A 165 -32.47 2.59 9.59
CA SER A 165 -32.07 1.32 8.99
C SER A 165 -31.40 1.49 7.63
N ILE A 166 -31.92 2.38 6.79
CA ILE A 166 -31.36 2.70 5.46
C ILE A 166 -29.98 3.31 5.61
N LEU A 167 -29.79 4.26 6.54
CA LEU A 167 -28.48 4.87 6.80
C LEU A 167 -27.46 3.86 7.33
N PHE A 168 -27.87 2.93 8.20
CA PHE A 168 -27.01 1.87 8.70
C PHE A 168 -26.52 0.95 7.57
N TRP A 169 -27.45 0.48 6.72
CA TRP A 169 -27.11 -0.36 5.57
C TRP A 169 -26.27 0.38 4.53
N ALA A 170 -26.56 1.66 4.27
CA ALA A 170 -25.76 2.50 3.41
C ALA A 170 -24.32 2.68 3.90
N ALA A 171 -24.14 2.97 5.19
CA ALA A 171 -22.80 3.09 5.79
C ALA A 171 -22.03 1.77 5.69
N GLY A 172 -22.69 0.64 6.02
CA GLY A 172 -22.10 -0.69 5.85
C GLY A 172 -21.70 -0.98 4.40
N MET A 173 -22.51 -0.53 3.45
CA MET A 173 -22.23 -0.66 2.02
C MET A 173 -21.01 0.13 1.57
N PHE A 174 -20.87 1.38 1.99
CA PHE A 174 -19.66 2.16 1.66
C PHE A 174 -18.40 1.52 2.22
N VAL A 175 -18.48 0.94 3.42
CA VAL A 175 -17.36 0.19 4.01
C VAL A 175 -17.05 -1.06 3.21
N ILE A 176 -18.06 -1.84 2.80
CA ILE A 176 -17.86 -3.03 1.97
C ILE A 176 -17.26 -2.66 0.61
N ILE A 177 -17.80 -1.67 -0.08
CA ILE A 177 -17.29 -1.22 -1.38
C ILE A 177 -15.85 -0.73 -1.24
N ALA A 178 -15.57 0.13 -0.26
CA ALA A 178 -14.22 0.61 0.02
C ALA A 178 -13.25 -0.55 0.31
N ALA A 179 -13.68 -1.54 1.09
CA ALA A 179 -12.89 -2.73 1.37
C ALA A 179 -12.60 -3.53 0.09
N VAL A 180 -13.59 -3.73 -0.79
CA VAL A 180 -13.43 -4.41 -2.08
C VAL A 180 -12.51 -3.63 -3.03
N VAL A 181 -12.59 -2.29 -3.07
CA VAL A 181 -11.66 -1.44 -3.83
C VAL A 181 -10.24 -1.62 -3.30
N MET A 182 -10.06 -1.56 -1.98
CA MET A 182 -8.75 -1.71 -1.36
C MET A 182 -8.17 -3.11 -1.56
N THR A 183 -9.00 -4.16 -1.52
CA THR A 183 -8.53 -5.52 -1.80
C THR A 183 -8.12 -5.68 -3.26
N ALA A 184 -8.90 -5.17 -4.21
CA ALA A 184 -8.52 -5.16 -5.62
C ALA A 184 -7.18 -4.45 -5.84
N TYR A 185 -6.99 -3.26 -5.23
CA TYR A 185 -5.73 -2.53 -5.28
C TYR A 185 -4.57 -3.36 -4.69
N LEU A 186 -4.76 -3.97 -3.53
CA LEU A 186 -3.75 -4.80 -2.87
C LEU A 186 -3.40 -6.05 -3.66
N THR A 187 -4.37 -6.66 -4.36
CA THR A 187 -4.12 -7.80 -5.26
C THR A 187 -3.27 -7.38 -6.46
N LEU A 188 -3.61 -6.28 -7.12
CA LEU A 188 -2.79 -5.72 -8.21
C LEU A 188 -1.38 -5.37 -7.73
N PHE A 189 -1.28 -4.76 -6.55
CA PHE A 189 -0.01 -4.53 -5.88
C PHE A 189 0.76 -5.83 -5.66
N GLY A 190 0.12 -6.89 -5.14
CA GLY A 190 0.76 -8.19 -4.94
C GLY A 190 1.31 -8.78 -6.24
N LEU A 191 0.53 -8.69 -7.32
CA LEU A 191 0.89 -9.20 -8.65
C LEU A 191 2.11 -8.50 -9.22
N VAL A 192 2.26 -7.19 -8.99
CA VAL A 192 3.39 -6.40 -9.47
C VAL A 192 4.59 -6.48 -8.51
N ALA A 193 4.35 -6.47 -7.21
CA ALA A 193 5.39 -6.44 -6.19
C ALA A 193 6.13 -7.78 -6.07
N LEU A 194 5.47 -8.92 -6.29
CA LEU A 194 6.11 -10.23 -6.26
C LEU A 194 7.25 -10.37 -7.28
N PRO A 195 7.05 -10.18 -8.60
CA PRO A 195 8.13 -10.29 -9.57
C PRO A 195 9.21 -9.24 -9.33
N LEU A 196 8.85 -7.98 -9.04
CA LEU A 196 9.83 -6.92 -8.74
C LEU A 196 10.71 -7.27 -7.55
N ARG A 197 10.11 -7.85 -6.51
CA ARG A 197 10.84 -8.31 -5.34
C ARG A 197 11.77 -9.48 -5.65
N ILE A 198 11.34 -10.46 -6.43
CA ILE A 198 12.19 -11.59 -6.84
C ILE A 198 13.40 -11.05 -7.62
N ILE A 199 13.18 -10.13 -8.56
CA ILE A 199 14.24 -9.48 -9.34
C ILE A 199 15.20 -8.72 -8.43
N TYR A 200 14.68 -7.88 -7.52
CA TYR A 200 15.52 -7.08 -6.63
C TYR A 200 16.27 -7.95 -5.60
N GLY A 201 15.62 -8.99 -5.09
CA GLY A 201 16.17 -9.94 -4.14
C GLY A 201 17.31 -10.76 -4.73
N THR A 202 17.22 -11.18 -5.99
CA THR A 202 18.28 -11.95 -6.65
C THR A 202 19.44 -11.08 -7.14
N THR A 203 19.18 -9.82 -7.52
CA THR A 203 20.21 -8.94 -8.11
C THR A 203 20.93 -8.02 -7.12
N VAL A 204 20.25 -7.57 -6.06
CA VAL A 204 20.75 -6.52 -5.16
C VAL A 204 21.05 -7.05 -3.75
N ALA A 205 20.27 -8.00 -3.23
CA ALA A 205 20.47 -8.51 -1.86
C ALA A 205 21.84 -9.19 -1.64
N PRO A 206 22.36 -10.03 -2.56
CA PRO A 206 23.66 -10.67 -2.39
C PRO A 206 24.79 -9.65 -2.25
N LYS A 207 24.74 -8.57 -3.04
CA LYS A 207 25.75 -7.50 -3.02
C LYS A 207 25.77 -6.73 -1.70
N LYS A 208 24.60 -6.49 -1.08
CA LYS A 208 24.51 -5.81 0.22
C LYS A 208 25.08 -6.67 1.35
N GLU A 209 24.82 -7.98 1.31
CA GLU A 209 25.33 -8.91 2.32
C GLU A 209 26.84 -9.08 2.21
N GLU A 210 27.36 -9.19 0.99
CA GLU A 210 28.80 -9.21 0.70
C GLU A 210 29.50 -7.94 1.20
N LEU A 211 28.97 -6.75 0.88
CA LEU A 211 29.47 -5.47 1.38
C LEU A 211 29.45 -5.38 2.92
N ALA A 212 28.38 -5.85 3.56
CA ALA A 212 28.27 -5.87 5.01
C ALA A 212 29.27 -6.82 5.66
N GLN A 213 29.54 -7.98 5.05
CA GLN A 213 30.57 -8.92 5.50
C GLN A 213 31.98 -8.32 5.35
N ILE A 214 32.25 -7.65 4.22
CA ILE A 214 33.50 -6.93 4.00
C ILE A 214 33.70 -5.84 5.06
N PHE A 215 32.70 -5.00 5.32
CA PHE A 215 32.79 -3.97 6.36
C PHE A 215 33.02 -4.55 7.76
N LYS A 216 32.32 -5.63 8.14
CA LYS A 216 32.57 -6.32 9.41
C LYS A 216 34.01 -6.85 9.52
N SER A 217 34.58 -7.32 8.41
CA SER A 217 35.97 -7.78 8.40
C SER A 217 36.97 -6.64 8.62
N TYR A 218 36.70 -5.45 8.06
CA TYR A 218 37.49 -4.25 8.31
C TYR A 218 37.38 -3.75 9.76
N GLU A 219 36.16 -3.70 10.33
CA GLU A 219 36.00 -3.34 11.74
C GLU A 219 36.72 -4.31 12.68
N ARG A 220 36.73 -5.61 12.35
CA ARG A 220 37.44 -6.61 13.13
C ARG A 220 38.95 -6.39 13.08
N ARG A 221 39.53 -6.17 11.89
CA ARG A 221 40.96 -5.85 11.73
C ARG A 221 41.36 -4.52 12.38
N ALA A 222 40.49 -3.51 12.33
CA ALA A 222 40.71 -2.22 12.99
C ALA A 222 40.69 -2.34 14.53
N ARG A 223 39.89 -3.28 15.07
CA ARG A 223 39.90 -3.59 16.52
C ARG A 223 41.12 -4.41 16.93
N GLU A 224 41.60 -5.31 16.08
CA GLU A 224 42.79 -6.14 16.32
C GLU A 224 44.06 -5.29 16.34
N SER A 225 44.26 -4.42 15.34
CA SER A 225 45.40 -3.46 15.31
C SER A 225 45.42 -2.54 16.53
N ARG A 226 44.28 -1.98 16.96
CA ARG A 226 44.21 -1.17 18.19
C ARG A 226 44.56 -1.95 19.47
N ARG A 227 44.36 -3.28 19.48
CA ARG A 227 44.74 -4.13 20.63
C ARG A 227 46.24 -4.42 20.63
N GLU A 228 46.84 -4.61 19.46
CA GLU A 228 48.30 -4.79 19.31
C GLU A 228 49.05 -3.50 19.71
N ASP A 229 48.57 -2.34 19.27
CA ASP A 229 49.13 -1.04 19.67
C ASP A 229 49.01 -0.78 21.19
N ALA A 230 47.92 -1.24 21.82
CA ALA A 230 47.71 -1.13 23.26
C ALA A 230 48.52 -2.15 24.08
N GLY A 231 48.81 -3.34 23.52
CA GLY A 231 49.61 -4.39 24.16
C GLY A 231 51.13 -4.23 23.99
N GLY A 232 51.58 -3.45 23.00
CA GLY A 232 52.99 -3.21 22.72
C GLY A 232 53.69 -2.24 23.67
N HIS A 233 52.96 -1.52 24.53
CA HIS A 233 53.54 -0.48 25.40
C HIS A 233 53.92 -0.95 26.82
N ASP A 234 53.61 -2.20 27.19
CA ASP A 234 53.89 -2.74 28.54
C ASP A 234 55.19 -3.59 28.63
N GLY A 235 55.93 -3.75 27.51
CA GLY A 235 57.03 -4.73 27.43
C GLY A 235 58.47 -4.18 27.37
N SER A 236 58.71 -2.87 27.37
CA SER A 236 60.07 -2.29 27.18
C SER A 236 60.63 -1.53 28.40
N GLY A 237 60.17 -1.89 29.60
CA GLY A 237 60.70 -1.37 30.86
C GLY A 237 61.92 -2.15 31.37
N VAL A 238 63.10 -1.76 30.91
CA VAL A 238 64.37 -1.73 31.67
C VAL A 238 64.93 -3.07 32.19
N ASN A 239 65.65 -3.78 31.31
CA ASN A 239 66.82 -4.58 31.71
C ASN A 239 68.05 -3.67 31.56
N GLY A 240 68.37 -2.93 32.62
CA GLY A 240 69.53 -2.04 32.69
C GLY A 240 70.47 -2.50 33.80
N ASP A 241 71.54 -3.15 33.38
CA ASP A 241 72.74 -3.47 34.17
C ASP A 241 73.18 -2.30 35.07
N ALA A 242 73.50 -2.60 36.33
CA ALA A 242 74.39 -1.80 37.15
C ALA A 242 75.34 -2.73 37.91
N THR A 243 76.34 -3.21 37.18
CA THR A 243 77.62 -3.67 37.71
C THR A 243 78.44 -2.47 38.20
N ALA A 244 79.17 -2.69 39.30
CA ALA A 244 80.37 -1.98 39.74
C ALA A 244 80.23 -0.59 40.40
N ARG A 245 80.60 -0.49 41.69
CA ARG A 245 81.93 -0.02 42.19
C ARG A 245 81.86 0.39 43.68
N SER A 246 82.90 -0.05 44.40
CA SER A 246 83.52 0.46 45.64
C SER A 246 82.66 0.76 46.86
#